data_AF-A0A6N3F3H1-F1
#
_entry.id   AF-A0A6N3F3H1-F1
#
_cell.length_a   1.000
_cell.length_b   1.000
_cell.length_c   1.000
_cell.angle_alpha   90.00
_cell.angle_beta   90.00
_cell.angle_gamma   90.00
#
_symmetry.space_group_name_H-M   'P 1'
#
loop_
_entity.id
_entity.type
_entity.pdbx_description
1 polymer ?
#
loop_
_entity_poly.entity_id
_entity_poly.type
_entity_poly.pdbx_seq_one_letter_code
_entity_poly.pdbx_strand_id
1 'polypeptide(L)'
;MDRIAPPRVVISDGGSGFAKALAKRWPTSNHQRCLFHVFAQVRRYTTSAPKTVAGKALYELAKRLFKIQSIDDAYTWIDGLLAWREEFDDFLREMTVDENGNKRATHERLLKAEAGLLRLIRDDTLFTYLTFVDITVPTTNNRLEGGVNAQLRGMLRDHRGLSLERRLKAVYWWCYEHSPRPLPVAEILKCMPTDKTIAATYRRIMRNNRVDNILPQWGDAIVWNEFHMSTEFPIYWD
;
A
#
# COMPACT_ATOMS: atom_id res chain seq x y z
N MET A 1 20.60 -0.52 -23.04
CA MET A 1 19.80 -1.56 -22.36
C MET A 1 19.65 -1.15 -20.90
N ASP A 2 18.44 -1.24 -20.34
CA ASP A 2 18.23 -0.98 -18.93
C ASP A 2 18.93 -2.03 -18.06
N ARG A 3 19.58 -1.60 -16.97
CA ARG A 3 20.31 -2.49 -16.03
C ARG A 3 19.43 -3.59 -15.44
N ILE A 4 18.13 -3.35 -15.32
CA ILE A 4 17.14 -4.28 -14.77
C ILE A 4 16.14 -4.59 -15.88
N ALA A 5 16.08 -5.86 -16.28
CA ALA A 5 15.11 -6.34 -17.24
C ALA A 5 13.67 -6.15 -16.70
N PRO A 6 12.69 -5.88 -17.58
CA PRO A 6 11.29 -5.80 -17.17
C PRO A 6 10.84 -7.10 -16.48
N PRO A 7 10.27 -7.04 -15.26
CA PRO A 7 9.68 -8.22 -14.64
C PRO A 7 8.41 -8.63 -15.39
N ARG A 8 8.08 -9.92 -15.37
CA ARG A 8 6.82 -10.40 -15.99
C ARG A 8 5.57 -9.92 -15.26
N VAL A 9 5.68 -9.85 -13.93
CA VAL A 9 4.64 -9.36 -13.02
C VAL A 9 5.28 -8.66 -11.83
N VAL A 10 4.64 -7.60 -11.33
CA VAL A 10 5.02 -6.93 -10.09
C VAL A 10 3.88 -6.98 -9.09
N ILE A 11 4.21 -7.26 -7.83
CA ILE A 11 3.26 -7.27 -6.73
C ILE A 11 3.46 -6.00 -5.90
N SER A 12 2.40 -5.22 -5.68
CA SER A 12 2.49 -4.01 -4.85
C SER A 12 1.29 -3.78 -3.93
N ASP A 13 1.51 -2.95 -2.92
CA ASP A 13 0.46 -2.41 -2.04
C ASP A 13 -0.51 -1.46 -2.78
N GLY A 14 -0.04 -0.90 -3.91
CA GLY A 14 -0.74 -0.03 -4.86
C GLY A 14 -0.91 1.41 -4.41
N GLY A 15 0.19 2.03 -3.96
CA GLY A 15 0.30 3.48 -3.83
C GLY A 15 -0.08 4.21 -5.13
N SER A 16 -0.61 5.44 -4.99
CA SER A 16 -1.24 6.22 -6.07
C SER A 16 -0.34 6.51 -7.27
N GLY A 17 0.99 6.55 -7.10
CA GLY A 17 1.95 6.76 -8.18
C GLY A 17 2.49 5.49 -8.83
N PHE A 18 2.23 4.31 -8.23
CA PHE A 18 2.92 3.08 -8.61
C PHE A 18 2.55 2.62 -10.02
N ALA A 19 1.26 2.53 -10.35
CA ALA A 19 0.81 2.09 -11.67
C ALA A 19 1.37 2.97 -12.80
N LYS A 20 1.41 4.28 -12.59
CA LYS A 20 2.00 5.24 -13.55
C LYS A 20 3.51 5.04 -13.68
N ALA A 21 4.21 4.81 -12.58
CA ALA A 21 5.65 4.54 -12.60
C ALA A 21 5.96 3.20 -13.30
N LEU A 22 5.16 2.16 -13.04
CA LEU A 22 5.25 0.86 -13.68
C LEU A 22 5.05 0.99 -15.20
N ALA A 23 3.96 1.61 -15.64
CA ALA A 23 3.67 1.81 -17.06
C ALA A 23 4.79 2.61 -17.77
N LYS A 24 5.36 3.61 -17.08
CA LYS A 24 6.48 4.39 -17.63
C LYS A 24 7.78 3.59 -17.73
N ARG A 25 8.07 2.76 -16.72
CA ARG A 25 9.36 2.06 -16.62
C ARG A 25 9.38 0.72 -17.35
N TRP A 26 8.31 -0.05 -17.20
CA TRP A 26 8.13 -1.39 -17.73
C TRP A 26 6.69 -1.57 -18.26
N PRO A 27 6.41 -1.04 -19.46
CA PRO A 27 5.04 -1.01 -20.01
C PRO A 27 4.45 -2.39 -20.29
N THR A 28 5.27 -3.42 -20.44
CA THR A 28 4.86 -4.80 -20.69
C THR A 28 4.76 -5.65 -19.41
N SER A 29 5.06 -5.07 -18.24
CA SER A 29 4.97 -5.77 -16.96
C SER A 29 3.54 -5.78 -16.44
N ASN A 30 3.07 -6.96 -16.03
CA ASN A 30 1.75 -7.08 -15.40
C ASN A 30 1.79 -6.59 -13.95
N HIS A 31 0.64 -6.18 -13.42
CA HIS A 31 0.51 -5.67 -12.06
C HIS A 31 -0.47 -6.50 -11.26
N GLN A 32 0.01 -7.14 -10.19
CA GLN A 32 -0.81 -7.76 -9.16
C GLN A 32 -0.86 -6.86 -7.92
N ARG A 33 -2.05 -6.65 -7.37
CA ARG A 33 -2.24 -5.99 -6.07
C ARG A 33 -2.15 -7.02 -4.95
N CYS A 34 -1.39 -6.69 -3.91
CA CYS A 34 -1.23 -7.56 -2.76
C CYS A 34 -2.59 -7.80 -2.07
N LEU A 35 -3.05 -9.06 -2.02
CA LEU A 35 -4.36 -9.42 -1.46
C LEU A 35 -4.51 -9.00 0.00
N PHE A 36 -3.42 -8.99 0.77
CA PHE A 36 -3.44 -8.47 2.14
C PHE A 36 -3.80 -6.98 2.19
N HIS A 37 -3.26 -6.17 1.28
CA HIS A 37 -3.57 -4.73 1.23
C HIS A 37 -4.97 -4.47 0.69
N VAL A 38 -5.45 -5.30 -0.24
CA VAL A 38 -6.85 -5.26 -0.69
C VAL A 38 -7.80 -5.58 0.47
N PHE A 39 -7.53 -6.66 1.21
CA PHE A 39 -8.28 -7.00 2.42
C PHE A 39 -8.20 -5.89 3.48
N ALA A 40 -7.01 -5.34 3.74
CA ALA A 40 -6.83 -4.26 4.71
C ALA A 40 -7.59 -2.99 4.31
N GLN A 41 -7.72 -2.70 3.01
CA GLN A 41 -8.55 -1.61 2.51
C GLN A 41 -10.03 -1.84 2.82
N VAL A 42 -10.57 -3.04 2.56
CA VAL A 42 -11.96 -3.36 2.91
C VAL A 42 -12.15 -3.29 4.42
N ARG A 43 -11.26 -3.92 5.21
CA ARG A 43 -11.27 -3.88 6.67
C ARG A 43 -11.22 -2.45 7.21
N ARG A 44 -10.47 -1.54 6.58
CA ARG A 44 -10.43 -0.13 6.98
C ARG A 44 -11.81 0.52 6.92
N TYR A 45 -12.65 0.12 5.96
CA TYR A 45 -14.01 0.64 5.79
C TYR A 45 -15.07 -0.11 6.61
N THR A 46 -15.01 -1.45 6.66
CA THR A 46 -15.98 -2.30 7.37
C THR A 46 -15.67 -2.43 8.87
N THR A 47 -14.42 -2.23 9.29
CA THR A 47 -13.82 -2.67 10.56
C THR A 47 -13.66 -4.20 10.66
N SER A 48 -12.98 -4.69 11.71
CA SER A 48 -12.82 -6.13 11.98
C SER A 48 -14.07 -6.78 12.58
N ALA A 49 -15.01 -5.98 13.11
CA ALA A 49 -16.27 -6.45 13.69
C ALA A 49 -17.43 -5.58 13.19
N PRO A 50 -17.80 -5.67 11.90
CA PRO A 50 -18.88 -4.88 11.35
C PRO A 50 -20.20 -5.20 12.05
N LYS A 51 -21.00 -4.18 12.37
CA LYS A 51 -22.28 -4.36 13.06
C LYS A 51 -23.42 -4.70 12.10
N THR A 52 -23.40 -4.11 10.90
CA THR A 52 -24.43 -4.30 9.87
C THR A 52 -24.26 -5.64 9.15
N VAL A 53 -25.37 -6.24 8.69
CA VAL A 53 -25.34 -7.49 7.92
C VAL A 53 -24.56 -7.30 6.62
N ALA A 54 -24.81 -6.21 5.89
CA ALA A 54 -24.08 -5.84 4.68
C ALA A 54 -22.56 -5.73 4.93
N GLY A 55 -22.15 -5.10 6.03
CA GLY A 55 -20.74 -4.96 6.39
C GLY A 55 -20.08 -6.29 6.74
N LYS A 56 -20.78 -7.18 7.45
CA LYS A 56 -20.30 -8.54 7.75
C LYS A 56 -20.12 -9.36 6.48
N ALA A 57 -21.10 -9.32 5.58
CA ALA A 57 -21.05 -10.04 4.31
C ALA A 57 -19.88 -9.57 3.43
N LEU A 58 -19.68 -8.25 3.30
CA LEU A 58 -18.55 -7.70 2.53
C LEU A 58 -17.19 -8.05 3.15
N TYR A 59 -17.09 -8.05 4.48
CA TYR A 59 -15.88 -8.44 5.19
C TYR A 59 -15.55 -9.93 4.98
N GLU A 60 -16.55 -10.81 5.01
CA GLU A 60 -16.35 -12.24 4.70
C GLU A 60 -15.98 -12.46 3.22
N LEU A 61 -16.57 -11.72 2.28
CA LEU A 61 -16.11 -11.73 0.87
C LEU A 61 -14.63 -11.35 0.77
N ALA A 62 -14.19 -10.29 1.47
CA ALA A 62 -12.79 -9.90 1.48
C ALA A 62 -11.87 -10.97 2.09
N LYS A 63 -12.32 -11.73 3.10
CA LYS A 63 -11.55 -12.87 3.65
C LYS A 63 -11.43 -14.03 2.66
N ARG A 64 -12.46 -14.26 1.84
CA ARG A 64 -12.45 -15.32 0.81
C ARG A 64 -11.42 -15.06 -0.29
N LEU A 65 -10.93 -13.82 -0.47
CA LEU A 65 -9.84 -13.53 -1.41
C LEU A 65 -8.62 -14.43 -1.23
N PHE A 66 -8.28 -14.80 0.01
CA PHE A 66 -7.12 -15.66 0.32
C PHE A 66 -7.32 -17.14 -0.03
N LYS A 67 -8.52 -17.53 -0.48
CA LYS A 67 -8.89 -18.91 -0.81
C LYS A 67 -9.01 -19.16 -2.31
N ILE A 68 -8.93 -18.12 -3.12
CA ILE A 68 -9.02 -18.19 -4.58
C ILE A 68 -7.74 -18.83 -5.12
N GLN A 69 -7.88 -19.87 -5.92
CA GLN A 69 -6.74 -20.61 -6.50
C GLN A 69 -6.85 -20.80 -8.01
N SER A 70 -8.03 -20.57 -8.59
CA SER A 70 -8.30 -20.71 -10.02
C SER A 70 -9.06 -19.51 -10.58
N ILE A 71 -9.09 -19.40 -11.92
CA ILE A 71 -9.88 -18.39 -12.62
C ILE A 71 -11.38 -18.58 -12.33
N ASP A 72 -11.87 -19.82 -12.22
CA ASP A 72 -13.27 -20.11 -11.90
C ASP A 72 -13.63 -19.66 -10.46
N ASP A 73 -12.72 -19.82 -9.50
CA ASP A 73 -12.89 -19.26 -8.14
C ASP A 73 -12.99 -17.73 -8.19
N ALA A 74 -12.20 -17.09 -9.06
CA ALA A 74 -12.21 -15.64 -9.21
C ALA A 74 -13.54 -15.16 -9.81
N TYR A 75 -14.08 -15.84 -10.82
CA TYR A 75 -15.42 -15.54 -11.35
C TYR A 75 -16.50 -15.73 -10.29
N THR A 76 -16.48 -16.86 -9.58
CA THR A 76 -17.41 -17.13 -8.48
C THR A 76 -17.33 -16.03 -7.40
N TRP A 77 -16.13 -15.54 -7.11
CA TRP A 77 -15.94 -14.45 -6.15
C TRP A 77 -16.49 -13.11 -6.67
N ILE A 78 -16.30 -12.80 -7.95
CA ILE A 78 -16.85 -11.60 -8.61
C ILE A 78 -18.37 -11.64 -8.59
N ASP A 79 -18.97 -12.78 -8.94
CA ASP A 79 -20.42 -12.98 -8.86
C ASP A 79 -20.92 -12.78 -7.43
N GLY A 80 -20.18 -13.27 -6.44
CA GLY A 80 -20.49 -13.04 -5.02
C GLY A 80 -20.45 -11.55 -4.63
N LEU A 81 -19.53 -10.76 -5.19
CA LEU A 81 -19.48 -9.31 -4.97
C LEU A 81 -20.67 -8.60 -5.62
N LEU A 82 -21.05 -8.99 -6.84
CA LEU A 82 -22.20 -8.44 -7.54
C LEU A 82 -23.52 -8.80 -6.82
N ALA A 83 -23.66 -10.05 -6.39
CA ALA A 83 -24.81 -10.51 -5.60
C ALA A 83 -24.92 -9.76 -4.27
N TRP A 84 -23.79 -9.51 -3.58
CA TRP A 84 -23.78 -8.66 -2.38
C TRP A 84 -24.29 -7.25 -2.68
N ARG A 85 -23.89 -6.66 -3.81
CA ARG A 85 -24.36 -5.33 -4.19
C ARG A 85 -25.87 -5.32 -4.44
N GLU A 86 -26.38 -6.33 -5.13
CA GLU A 86 -27.80 -6.48 -5.41
C GLU A 86 -28.62 -6.69 -4.13
N GLU A 87 -28.18 -7.61 -3.26
CA GLU A 87 -28.86 -7.95 -2.00
C GLU A 87 -29.02 -6.74 -1.07
N PHE A 88 -27.99 -5.88 -1.00
CA PHE A 88 -27.99 -4.72 -0.11
C PHE A 88 -28.25 -3.39 -0.82
N ASP A 89 -28.74 -3.39 -2.07
CA ASP A 89 -28.89 -2.18 -2.88
C ASP A 89 -29.79 -1.12 -2.23
N ASP A 90 -30.96 -1.52 -1.72
CA ASP A 90 -31.89 -0.61 -1.02
C ASP A 90 -31.25 0.00 0.24
N PHE A 91 -30.57 -0.84 1.03
CA PHE A 91 -29.83 -0.40 2.21
C PHE A 91 -28.72 0.59 1.83
N LEU A 92 -27.92 0.29 0.80
CA LEU A 92 -26.80 1.11 0.37
C LEU A 92 -27.23 2.44 -0.27
N ARG A 93 -28.47 2.54 -0.77
CA ARG A 93 -29.07 3.78 -1.32
C ARG A 93 -29.58 4.75 -0.27
N GLU A 94 -29.64 4.36 1.00
CA GLU A 94 -30.04 5.25 2.08
C GLU A 94 -29.17 6.52 2.11
N MET A 95 -29.84 7.67 2.25
CA MET A 95 -29.19 8.99 2.29
C MET A 95 -29.47 9.65 3.64
N THR A 96 -28.43 10.22 4.24
CA THR A 96 -28.51 11.06 5.44
C THR A 96 -28.34 12.52 5.04
N VAL A 97 -29.14 13.41 5.61
CA VAL A 97 -28.99 14.87 5.43
C VAL A 97 -28.11 15.41 6.55
N ASP A 98 -27.04 16.13 6.21
CA ASP A 98 -26.17 16.77 7.20
C ASP A 98 -26.79 18.07 7.76
N GLU A 99 -26.17 18.64 8.79
CA GLU A 99 -26.62 19.87 9.46
C GLU A 99 -26.74 21.08 8.51
N ASN A 100 -26.06 21.03 7.37
CA ASN A 100 -26.07 22.06 6.34
C ASN A 100 -27.06 21.75 5.20
N GLY A 101 -27.89 20.72 5.34
CA GLY A 101 -28.88 20.31 4.34
C GLY A 101 -28.32 19.47 3.18
N ASN A 102 -27.04 19.09 3.20
CA ASN A 102 -26.47 18.28 2.12
C ASN A 102 -26.80 16.81 2.30
N LYS A 103 -27.24 16.16 1.22
CA LYS A 103 -27.48 14.71 1.20
C LYS A 103 -26.16 13.96 0.98
N ARG A 104 -25.88 12.97 1.84
CA ARG A 104 -24.75 12.04 1.70
C ARG A 104 -25.23 10.61 1.84
N ALA A 105 -24.57 9.68 1.18
CA ALA A 105 -24.86 8.26 1.36
C ALA A 105 -24.59 7.85 2.81
N THR A 106 -25.58 7.27 3.47
CA THR A 106 -25.47 6.81 4.87
C THR A 106 -24.35 5.78 5.01
N HIS A 107 -24.19 4.91 4.01
CA HIS A 107 -23.24 3.80 4.00
C HIS A 107 -22.02 4.06 3.09
N GLU A 108 -21.56 5.31 3.02
CA GLU A 108 -20.45 5.75 2.15
C GLU A 108 -19.20 4.87 2.28
N ARG A 109 -18.91 4.37 3.50
CA ARG A 109 -17.75 3.51 3.76
C ARG A 109 -17.85 2.16 3.02
N LEU A 110 -19.03 1.53 3.02
CA LEU A 110 -19.25 0.27 2.30
C LEU A 110 -19.17 0.49 0.79
N LEU A 111 -19.77 1.58 0.30
CA LEU A 111 -19.68 1.97 -1.11
C LEU A 111 -18.23 2.22 -1.55
N LYS A 112 -17.41 2.85 -0.70
CA LYS A 112 -15.96 3.04 -0.97
C LYS A 112 -15.18 1.73 -0.98
N ALA A 113 -15.52 0.79 -0.11
CA ALA A 113 -14.89 -0.53 -0.07
C ALA A 113 -15.20 -1.32 -1.36
N GLU A 114 -16.48 -1.38 -1.74
CA GLU A 114 -16.94 -2.00 -2.98
C GLU A 114 -16.29 -1.35 -4.21
N ALA A 115 -16.37 -0.01 -4.32
CA ALA A 115 -15.76 0.71 -5.44
C ALA A 115 -14.23 0.48 -5.52
N GLY A 116 -13.58 0.29 -4.37
CA GLY A 116 -12.19 -0.17 -4.29
C GLY A 116 -11.97 -1.49 -5.01
N LEU A 117 -12.75 -2.52 -4.66
CA LEU A 117 -12.68 -3.85 -5.27
C LEU A 117 -13.01 -3.83 -6.77
N LEU A 118 -14.11 -3.18 -7.16
CA LEU A 118 -14.54 -3.07 -8.55
C LEU A 118 -13.49 -2.39 -9.43
N ARG A 119 -12.80 -1.38 -8.91
CA ARG A 119 -11.67 -0.76 -9.62
C ARG A 119 -10.52 -1.73 -9.84
N LEU A 120 -10.17 -2.54 -8.84
CA LEU A 120 -9.08 -3.51 -8.99
C LEU A 120 -9.39 -4.60 -10.02
N ILE A 121 -10.67 -5.00 -10.13
CA ILE A 121 -11.16 -5.90 -11.18
C ILE A 121 -11.04 -5.22 -12.54
N ARG A 122 -11.58 -4.01 -12.68
CA ARG A 122 -11.55 -3.23 -13.94
C ARG A 122 -10.12 -2.95 -14.43
N ASP A 123 -9.21 -2.69 -13.51
CA ASP A 123 -7.81 -2.41 -13.82
C ASP A 123 -7.00 -3.69 -14.06
N ASP A 124 -7.62 -4.88 -14.01
CA ASP A 124 -6.99 -6.20 -14.14
C ASP A 124 -5.84 -6.44 -13.17
N THR A 125 -5.96 -5.92 -11.94
CA THR A 125 -4.89 -6.00 -10.91
C THR A 125 -5.21 -6.89 -9.72
N LEU A 126 -6.46 -7.39 -9.59
CA LEU A 126 -6.87 -8.20 -8.44
C LEU A 126 -6.48 -9.68 -8.58
N PHE A 127 -6.62 -10.25 -9.77
CA PHE A 127 -6.51 -11.69 -10.05
C PHE A 127 -5.42 -12.05 -11.07
N THR A 128 -4.56 -11.09 -11.39
CA THR A 128 -3.46 -11.21 -12.36
C THR A 128 -2.57 -12.42 -12.08
N TYR A 129 -2.35 -12.78 -10.81
CA TYR A 129 -1.54 -13.93 -10.39
C TYR A 129 -2.04 -15.28 -10.94
N LEU A 130 -3.34 -15.40 -11.24
CA LEU A 130 -3.97 -16.62 -11.79
C LEU A 130 -3.69 -16.82 -13.28
N THR A 131 -3.29 -15.74 -13.98
CA THR A 131 -3.04 -15.78 -15.44
C THR A 131 -1.69 -16.40 -15.79
N PHE A 132 -0.81 -16.60 -14.79
CA PHE A 132 0.52 -17.17 -14.96
C PHE A 132 0.52 -18.65 -14.59
N VAL A 133 0.61 -19.51 -15.61
CA VAL A 133 0.62 -20.97 -15.44
C VAL A 133 2.02 -21.57 -15.28
N ASP A 134 3.03 -20.87 -15.78
CA ASP A 134 4.42 -21.34 -15.84
C ASP A 134 5.28 -20.85 -14.67
N ILE A 135 4.76 -19.89 -13.87
CA ILE A 135 5.42 -19.39 -12.67
C ILE A 135 4.42 -19.25 -11.52
N THR A 136 4.85 -19.55 -10.30
CA THR A 136 4.05 -19.25 -9.11
C THR A 136 4.20 -17.77 -8.75
N VAL A 137 3.12 -17.00 -8.94
CA VAL A 137 3.06 -15.59 -8.57
C VAL A 137 2.56 -15.44 -7.13
N PRO A 138 3.33 -14.79 -6.23
CA PRO A 138 2.87 -14.53 -4.87
C PRO A 138 1.62 -13.65 -4.85
N THR A 139 0.63 -14.00 -4.02
CA THR A 139 -0.57 -13.18 -3.81
C THR A 139 -0.35 -12.03 -2.83
N THR A 140 0.74 -12.08 -2.04
CA THR A 140 1.08 -11.07 -1.04
C THR A 140 2.52 -10.58 -1.21
N ASN A 141 2.79 -9.38 -0.71
CA ASN A 141 4.14 -8.78 -0.67
C ASN A 141 4.87 -9.09 0.65
N ASN A 142 4.47 -10.14 1.39
CA ASN A 142 5.05 -10.48 2.70
C ASN A 142 6.56 -10.74 2.64
N ARG A 143 7.05 -11.29 1.52
CA ARG A 143 8.50 -11.47 1.31
C ARG A 143 9.27 -10.14 1.31
N LEU A 144 8.66 -9.09 0.78
CA LEU A 144 9.23 -7.74 0.81
C LEU A 144 9.07 -7.12 2.20
N GLU A 145 7.87 -7.16 2.77
CA GLU A 145 7.59 -6.49 4.04
C GLU A 145 8.26 -7.12 5.26
N GLY A 146 8.15 -8.44 5.38
CA GLY A 146 8.73 -9.21 6.50
C GLY A 146 10.19 -9.58 6.27
N GLY A 147 10.63 -9.71 5.01
CA GLY A 147 12.01 -10.03 4.67
C GLY A 147 12.89 -8.78 4.64
N VAL A 148 12.76 -7.99 3.58
CA VAL A 148 13.66 -6.87 3.29
C VAL A 148 13.35 -5.65 4.15
N ASN A 149 12.09 -5.20 4.17
CA ASN A 149 11.72 -3.96 4.85
C ASN A 149 11.83 -4.08 6.38
N ALA A 150 11.57 -5.27 6.94
CA ALA A 150 11.76 -5.50 8.36
C ALA A 150 13.22 -5.34 8.79
N GLN A 151 14.16 -5.88 8.01
CA GLN A 151 15.60 -5.73 8.27
C GLN A 151 16.06 -4.27 8.14
N LEU A 152 15.62 -3.57 7.10
CA LEU A 152 15.87 -2.13 6.93
C LEU A 152 15.35 -1.32 8.13
N ARG A 153 14.11 -1.60 8.58
CA ARG A 153 13.52 -0.93 9.75
C ARG A 153 14.28 -1.28 11.03
N GLY A 154 14.76 -2.51 11.18
CA GLY A 154 15.61 -2.94 12.29
C GLY A 154 16.91 -2.14 12.34
N MET A 155 17.67 -2.12 11.25
CA MET A 155 18.90 -1.33 11.12
C MET A 155 18.68 0.14 11.47
N LEU A 156 17.62 0.76 10.95
CA LEU A 156 17.32 2.16 11.25
C LEU A 156 16.92 2.41 12.69
N ARG A 157 16.34 1.42 13.38
CA ARG A 157 15.97 1.49 14.80
C ARG A 157 17.20 1.42 15.68
N ASP A 158 18.12 0.49 15.38
CA ASP A 158 19.37 0.31 16.11
C ASP A 158 20.28 1.55 15.97
N HIS A 159 20.14 2.26 14.85
CA HIS A 159 20.87 3.49 14.55
C HIS A 159 20.00 4.76 14.58
N ARG A 160 19.01 4.82 15.49
CA ARG A 160 18.09 5.96 15.64
C ARG A 160 18.76 7.32 15.90
N GLY A 161 20.00 7.34 16.39
CA GLY A 161 20.80 8.55 16.61
C GLY A 161 21.46 9.13 15.35
N LEU A 162 21.34 8.47 14.19
CA LEU A 162 21.88 8.98 12.93
C LEU A 162 21.04 10.16 12.42
N SER A 163 21.73 11.17 11.86
CA SER A 163 21.06 12.22 11.09
C SER A 163 20.31 11.63 9.89
N LEU A 164 19.29 12.34 9.40
CA LEU A 164 18.50 11.89 8.25
C LEU A 164 19.36 11.55 7.03
N GLU A 165 20.37 12.37 6.73
CA GLU A 165 21.32 12.14 5.64
C GLU A 165 22.07 10.81 5.83
N ARG A 166 22.57 10.56 7.04
CA ARG A 166 23.28 9.32 7.38
C ARG A 166 22.36 8.10 7.35
N ARG A 167 21.11 8.24 7.79
CA ARG A 167 20.08 7.18 7.69
C ARG A 167 19.79 6.83 6.23
N LEU A 168 19.63 7.83 5.37
CA LEU A 168 19.43 7.61 3.93
C LEU A 168 20.64 6.90 3.33
N LYS A 169 21.86 7.38 3.57
CA LYS A 169 23.09 6.70 3.12
C LYS A 169 23.16 5.27 3.63
N ALA A 170 22.81 5.01 4.90
CA ALA A 170 22.77 3.67 5.47
C ALA A 170 21.79 2.76 4.73
N VAL A 171 20.60 3.25 4.35
CA VAL A 171 19.65 2.50 3.51
C VAL A 171 20.24 2.20 2.13
N TYR A 172 20.87 3.17 1.48
CA TYR A 172 21.51 2.96 0.18
C TYR A 172 22.62 1.90 0.24
N TRP A 173 23.49 1.97 1.25
CA TRP A 173 24.53 0.97 1.49
C TRP A 173 23.94 -0.40 1.81
N TRP A 174 22.92 -0.46 2.66
CA TRP A 174 22.23 -1.71 2.96
C TRP A 174 21.67 -2.36 1.70
N CYS A 175 20.96 -1.59 0.86
CA CYS A 175 20.42 -2.09 -0.42
C CYS A 175 21.52 -2.54 -1.40
N TYR A 176 22.69 -1.90 -1.36
CA TYR A 176 23.84 -2.29 -2.16
C TYR A 176 24.41 -3.65 -1.72
N GLU A 177 24.73 -3.79 -0.43
CA GLU A 177 25.33 -5.00 0.15
C GLU A 177 24.41 -6.22 0.02
N HIS A 178 23.09 -6.00 0.06
CA HIS A 178 22.09 -7.07 -0.06
C HIS A 178 21.60 -7.28 -1.51
N SER A 179 22.25 -6.64 -2.49
CA SER A 179 21.92 -6.87 -3.90
C SER A 179 22.58 -8.16 -4.40
N PRO A 180 21.87 -9.02 -5.17
CA PRO A 180 22.46 -10.27 -5.69
C PRO A 180 23.65 -10.05 -6.64
N ARG A 181 23.71 -8.88 -7.29
CA ARG A 181 24.76 -8.49 -8.25
C ARG A 181 25.12 -7.02 -8.05
N PRO A 182 25.90 -6.71 -6.99
CA PRO A 182 26.36 -5.35 -6.74
C PRO A 182 27.30 -4.89 -7.86
N LEU A 183 27.23 -3.62 -8.24
CA LEU A 183 28.28 -3.03 -9.09
C LEU A 183 29.58 -2.90 -8.29
N PRO A 184 30.75 -2.79 -8.93
CA PRO A 184 31.97 -2.48 -8.22
C PRO A 184 31.82 -1.20 -7.38
N VAL A 185 32.44 -1.18 -6.20
CA VAL A 185 32.37 -0.04 -5.26
C VAL A 185 32.67 1.29 -5.95
N ALA A 186 33.68 1.32 -6.82
CA ALA A 186 34.07 2.51 -7.57
C ALA A 186 32.96 3.08 -8.47
N GLU A 187 32.10 2.23 -9.05
CA GLU A 187 30.97 2.68 -9.86
C GLU A 187 29.81 3.17 -8.99
N ILE A 188 29.57 2.53 -7.85
CA ILE A 188 28.48 2.93 -6.97
C ILE A 188 28.76 4.22 -6.24
N LEU A 189 30.00 4.50 -5.88
CA LEU A 189 30.39 5.79 -5.34
C LEU A 189 30.00 6.96 -6.27
N LYS A 190 29.92 6.74 -7.59
CA LYS A 190 29.48 7.76 -8.55
C LYS A 190 27.98 8.03 -8.49
N CYS A 191 27.17 7.05 -8.10
CA CYS A 191 25.70 7.19 -8.04
C CYS A 191 25.14 7.31 -6.61
N MET A 192 25.95 7.10 -5.57
CA MET A 192 25.51 7.26 -4.19
C MET A 192 25.10 8.70 -3.89
N PRO A 193 24.03 8.90 -3.11
CA PRO A 193 23.58 10.24 -2.75
C PRO A 193 24.62 10.93 -1.84
N THR A 194 25.07 12.10 -2.28
CA THR A 194 25.85 13.03 -1.45
C THR A 194 24.94 13.87 -0.57
N ASP A 195 25.46 14.44 0.51
CA ASP A 195 24.67 15.31 1.41
C ASP A 195 24.05 16.48 0.64
N LYS A 196 24.80 17.08 -0.29
CA LYS A 196 24.30 18.14 -1.18
C LYS A 196 23.10 17.67 -2.02
N THR A 197 23.17 16.46 -2.58
CA THR A 197 22.06 15.91 -3.39
C THR A 197 20.84 15.53 -2.55
N ILE A 198 21.04 15.01 -1.33
CA ILE A 198 19.96 14.72 -0.38
C ILE A 198 19.25 16.03 -0.02
N ALA A 199 20.00 17.04 0.44
CA ALA A 199 19.47 18.34 0.80
C ALA A 199 18.77 19.05 -0.38
N ALA A 200 19.31 18.96 -1.59
CA ALA A 200 18.67 19.49 -2.80
C ALA A 200 17.33 18.80 -3.11
N THR A 201 17.28 17.47 -2.98
CA THR A 201 16.07 16.68 -3.22
C THR A 201 14.98 17.04 -2.21
N TYR A 202 15.33 17.13 -0.92
CA TYR A 202 14.39 17.58 0.11
C TYR A 202 13.86 18.99 -0.16
N ARG A 203 14.73 19.95 -0.49
CA ARG A 203 14.30 21.31 -0.84
C ARG A 203 13.34 21.33 -2.03
N ARG A 204 13.54 20.46 -3.02
CA ARG A 204 12.63 20.34 -4.18
C ARG A 204 11.27 19.78 -3.78
N ILE A 205 11.24 18.73 -2.94
CA ILE A 205 9.99 18.14 -2.44
C ILE A 205 9.22 19.17 -1.60
N MET A 206 9.90 19.86 -0.68
CA MET A 206 9.28 20.88 0.17
C MET A 206 8.76 22.09 -0.63
N ARG A 207 9.49 22.51 -1.68
CA ARG A 207 9.00 23.56 -2.61
C ARG A 207 7.72 23.15 -3.34
N ASN A 208 7.56 21.87 -3.66
CA ASN A 208 6.37 21.34 -4.34
C ASN A 208 5.21 21.03 -3.38
N ASN A 209 5.49 20.82 -2.09
CA ASN A 209 4.52 20.52 -1.03
C ASN A 209 4.32 21.72 -0.09
N ARG A 210 3.94 22.90 -0.60
CA ARG A 210 3.59 24.04 0.27
C ARG A 210 2.32 23.78 1.08
N VAL A 211 2.47 23.22 2.28
CA VAL A 211 1.92 23.74 3.54
C VAL A 211 3.04 23.53 4.57
N ASP A 212 3.50 24.63 5.16
CA ASP A 212 4.54 24.76 6.22
C ASP A 212 6.03 24.73 5.79
N ASN A 213 6.59 25.93 5.65
CA ASN A 213 8.01 26.24 5.43
C ASN A 213 8.88 25.98 6.68
N ILE A 214 8.94 24.75 7.19
CA ILE A 214 9.89 24.39 8.24
C ILE A 214 10.57 23.10 7.80
N LEU A 215 11.91 23.10 7.74
CA LEU A 215 12.68 21.85 7.70
C LEU A 215 12.22 21.04 8.91
N PRO A 216 11.61 19.85 8.77
CA PRO A 216 11.17 19.12 9.93
C PRO A 216 12.37 18.90 10.85
N GLN A 217 12.33 19.52 12.02
CA GLN A 217 13.31 19.27 13.05
C GLN A 217 12.97 17.92 13.69
N TRP A 218 13.88 17.44 14.53
CA TRP A 218 13.69 16.18 15.23
C TRP A 218 12.40 16.24 16.06
N GLY A 219 11.34 15.59 15.58
CA GLY A 219 9.98 15.66 16.18
C GLY A 219 8.85 15.99 15.19
N ASP A 220 9.14 16.63 14.05
CA ASP A 220 8.08 17.26 13.24
C ASP A 220 7.58 16.42 12.04
N ALA A 221 8.33 15.40 11.61
CA ALA A 221 8.00 14.63 10.38
C ALA A 221 7.41 13.24 10.62
N ILE A 222 7.15 12.86 11.87
CA ILE A 222 6.47 11.61 12.18
C ILE A 222 5.30 11.97 13.09
N VAL A 223 4.09 12.01 12.53
CA VAL A 223 2.89 11.82 13.34
C VAL A 223 2.93 10.37 13.81
N TRP A 224 3.47 10.14 15.00
CA TRP A 224 3.65 8.82 15.63
C TRP A 224 2.32 8.14 16.02
N ASN A 225 1.17 8.61 15.53
CA ASN A 225 -0.12 7.98 15.80
C ASN A 225 -0.24 6.55 15.24
N GLU A 226 0.69 6.11 14.39
CA GLU A 226 0.79 4.72 13.92
C GLU A 226 1.63 3.80 14.83
N PHE A 227 2.15 4.30 15.96
CA PHE A 227 2.88 3.53 16.99
C PHE A 227 2.18 3.52 18.35
N HIS A 228 0.91 3.91 18.44
CA HIS A 228 0.14 3.67 19.67
C HIS A 228 -0.16 2.18 19.80
N MET A 229 0.59 1.52 20.68
CA MET A 229 0.04 0.36 21.36
C MET A 229 -1.10 0.85 22.26
N SER A 230 -2.27 0.22 22.19
CA SER A 230 -3.27 0.37 23.23
C SER A 230 -2.68 -0.17 24.52
N THR A 231 -2.22 0.71 25.40
CA THR A 231 -1.92 0.37 26.79
C THR A 231 -3.23 0.36 27.58
N GLU A 232 -3.37 -0.55 28.55
CA GLU A 232 -4.56 -0.68 29.40
C GLU A 232 -4.88 0.54 30.28
N PHE A 233 -4.02 1.56 30.27
CA PHE A 233 -4.17 2.77 31.07
C PHE A 233 -4.33 4.01 30.18
N PRO A 234 -5.39 4.83 30.39
CA PRO A 234 -5.53 6.10 29.69
C PRO A 234 -4.52 7.11 30.22
N ILE A 235 -3.74 7.70 29.32
CA ILE A 235 -2.87 8.84 29.63
C ILE A 235 -3.66 10.10 29.29
N TYR A 236 -4.04 10.84 30.32
CA TYR A 236 -4.59 12.19 30.17
C TYR A 236 -3.43 13.18 30.05
N TRP A 237 -3.44 14.00 29.02
CA TRP A 237 -2.55 15.16 28.90
C TRP A 237 -3.41 16.41 29.09
N ASP A 238 -3.06 17.23 30.09
CA ASP A 238 -3.48 18.63 30.19
C ASP A 238 -2.71 19.48 29.15
#